data_AF-A0A2E3SR34-F1
#
_entry.id   AF-A0A2E3SR34-F1
#
_cell.length_a   1.000
_cell.length_b   1.000
_cell.length_c   1.000
_cell.angle_alpha   90.00
_cell.angle_beta   90.00
_cell.angle_gamma   90.00
#
_symmetry.space_group_name_H-M   'P 1'
#
loop_
_entity.id
_entity.type
_entity.pdbx_description
1 polymer ?
#
loop_
_entity_poly.entity_id
_entity_poly.type
_entity_poly.pdbx_seq_one_letter_code
_entity_poly.pdbx_strand_id
1 'polypeptide(L)'
;MFKLAMNNDNKGEPNYFDILIDTQSYRRFFYALFVIPLSLIKLALLMLIFGMGILLSPIILGIYFLNFSFFILHELTKFEEFMIEWFLGIVLPKVIKQKPMYSNIFKHLWFYMTDGRNWKRLAYFLVKPILIIPYSICAFVFIGLASTMIYMPIKSVFGHIDFFGIYTTDSFIEVIFIYFMSFIALVGLLKLNSALMKSFGTISRRFLSR
;
A
#
# COMPACT_ATOMS: atom_id res chain seq x y z
N MET A 1 19.89 17.72 -2.61
CA MET A 1 19.83 18.80 -1.61
C MET A 1 18.83 18.36 -0.54
N PHE A 2 19.32 18.16 0.68
CA PHE A 2 18.67 17.47 1.80
C PHE A 2 18.23 18.55 2.81
N LYS A 3 16.92 18.64 3.13
CA LYS A 3 16.27 19.40 4.24
C LYS A 3 14.77 19.46 3.86
N LEU A 4 13.79 18.97 4.61
CA LEU A 4 13.56 19.05 6.06
C LEU A 4 12.88 17.76 6.54
N ALA A 5 13.59 16.94 7.29
CA ALA A 5 13.27 16.74 8.71
C ALA A 5 12.84 18.05 9.41
N MET A 6 11.55 18.38 9.34
CA MET A 6 10.85 19.05 10.44
C MET A 6 10.41 17.89 11.36
N ASN A 7 11.20 17.50 12.36
CA ASN A 7 11.23 18.14 13.67
C ASN A 7 9.86 18.73 14.05
N ASN A 8 8.95 17.84 14.42
CA ASN A 8 7.79 18.18 15.23
C ASN A 8 7.90 17.35 16.53
N ASP A 9 8.93 17.63 17.32
CA ASP A 9 9.11 17.14 18.68
C ASP A 9 8.35 18.01 19.71
N ASN A 10 7.25 18.66 19.31
CA ASN A 10 6.24 19.15 20.24
C ASN A 10 5.21 18.05 20.47
N LYS A 11 5.58 17.02 21.25
CA LYS A 11 4.65 15.98 21.71
C LYS A 11 3.77 16.53 22.83
N GLY A 12 2.86 17.43 22.46
CA GLY A 12 1.53 17.41 23.07
C GLY A 12 0.88 16.08 22.68
N GLU A 13 0.08 15.49 23.57
CA GLU A 13 -0.60 14.23 23.28
C GLU A 13 -1.29 14.30 21.91
N PRO A 14 -1.13 13.30 21.04
CA PRO A 14 -1.68 13.36 19.68
C PRO A 14 -3.20 13.48 19.77
N ASN A 15 -3.70 14.68 19.50
CA ASN A 15 -5.11 14.98 19.58
C ASN A 15 -5.85 14.07 18.60
N TYR A 16 -6.98 13.50 19.04
CA TYR A 16 -7.76 12.56 18.24
C TYR A 16 -8.13 13.12 16.85
N PHE A 17 -8.31 14.45 16.76
CA PHE A 17 -8.69 15.17 15.56
C PHE A 17 -7.53 15.62 14.65
N ASP A 18 -6.26 15.48 15.08
CA ASP A 18 -5.11 15.88 14.24
C ASP A 18 -5.06 15.11 12.91
N ILE A 19 -5.66 13.90 12.87
CA ILE A 19 -5.73 13.06 11.68
C ILE A 19 -6.49 13.74 10.51
N LEU A 20 -7.39 14.68 10.81
CA LEU A 20 -8.18 15.42 9.81
C LEU A 20 -7.34 16.46 9.05
N ILE A 21 -6.25 16.92 9.65
CA ILE A 21 -5.35 17.92 9.06
C ILE A 21 -4.08 17.23 8.52
N ASP A 22 -3.79 16.01 8.97
CA ASP A 22 -2.65 15.22 8.54
C ASP A 22 -2.75 14.78 7.08
N THR A 23 -2.08 15.52 6.20
CA THR A 23 -1.94 15.20 4.76
C THR A 23 -1.39 13.79 4.53
N GLN A 24 -0.58 13.25 5.44
CA GLN A 24 -0.02 11.90 5.30
C GLN A 24 -1.08 10.81 5.46
N SER A 25 -2.09 11.02 6.29
CA SER A 25 -3.15 10.04 6.51
C SER A 25 -4.05 9.89 5.27
N TYR A 26 -4.32 10.99 4.56
CA TYR A 26 -4.96 10.94 3.24
C TYR A 26 -4.11 10.23 2.20
N ARG A 27 -2.80 10.47 2.16
CA ARG A 27 -1.89 9.75 1.24
C ARG A 27 -1.90 8.24 1.49
N ARG A 28 -1.83 7.81 2.74
CA ARG A 28 -1.92 6.38 3.11
C ARG A 28 -3.23 5.76 2.64
N PHE A 29 -4.31 6.50 2.72
CA PHE A 29 -5.62 6.07 2.27
C PHE A 29 -5.69 5.93 0.74
N PHE A 30 -5.19 6.90 -0.03
CA PHE A 30 -5.10 6.76 -1.48
C PHE A 30 -4.22 5.59 -1.89
N TYR A 31 -3.10 5.38 -1.19
CA TYR A 31 -2.27 4.20 -1.42
C TYR A 31 -3.06 2.90 -1.23
N ALA A 32 -3.85 2.79 -0.17
CA ALA A 32 -4.71 1.62 0.07
C ALA A 32 -5.65 1.29 -1.10
N LEU A 33 -6.15 2.29 -1.81
CA LEU A 33 -7.05 2.11 -2.95
C LEU A 33 -6.29 1.64 -4.20
N PHE A 34 -5.16 2.27 -4.50
CA PHE A 34 -4.41 2.00 -5.72
C PHE A 34 -3.40 0.86 -5.60
N VAL A 35 -3.04 0.45 -4.38
CA VAL A 35 -2.02 -0.57 -4.17
C VAL A 35 -2.45 -1.95 -4.68
N ILE A 36 -3.74 -2.31 -4.65
CA ILE A 36 -4.22 -3.58 -5.21
C ILE A 36 -3.96 -3.64 -6.72
N PRO A 37 -4.54 -2.76 -7.57
CA PRO A 37 -4.36 -2.86 -9.00
C PRO A 37 -2.88 -2.74 -9.37
N LEU A 38 -2.13 -1.88 -8.68
CA LEU A 38 -0.70 -1.72 -8.91
C LEU A 38 0.08 -3.00 -8.56
N SER A 39 -0.26 -3.68 -7.47
CA SER A 39 0.42 -4.92 -7.06
C SER A 39 0.09 -6.08 -8.00
N LEU A 40 -1.14 -6.16 -8.52
CA LEU A 40 -1.53 -7.14 -9.52
C LEU A 40 -0.82 -6.93 -10.85
N ILE A 41 -0.73 -5.70 -11.34
CA ILE A 41 0.02 -5.38 -12.58
C ILE A 41 1.48 -5.80 -12.45
N LYS A 42 2.12 -5.47 -11.32
CA LYS A 42 3.51 -5.85 -11.06
C LYS A 42 3.70 -7.36 -10.98
N LEU A 43 2.78 -8.07 -10.33
CA LEU A 43 2.78 -9.52 -10.27
C LEU A 43 2.64 -10.14 -11.66
N ALA A 44 1.64 -9.71 -12.43
CA ALA A 44 1.37 -10.24 -13.77
C ALA A 44 2.56 -10.01 -14.71
N LEU A 45 3.14 -8.82 -14.69
CA LEU A 45 4.32 -8.47 -15.49
C LEU A 45 5.53 -9.33 -15.11
N LEU A 46 5.76 -9.53 -13.81
CA LEU A 46 6.85 -10.38 -13.32
C LEU A 46 6.65 -11.84 -13.74
N MET A 47 5.44 -12.39 -13.56
CA MET A 47 5.11 -13.76 -13.93
C MET A 47 5.25 -13.99 -15.44
N LEU A 48 4.82 -13.03 -16.26
CA LEU A 48 4.91 -13.13 -17.71
C LEU A 48 6.38 -13.19 -18.17
N ILE A 49 7.22 -12.28 -17.69
CA ILE A 49 8.62 -12.19 -18.14
C ILE A 49 9.46 -13.33 -17.56
N PHE A 50 9.24 -13.68 -16.29
CA PHE A 50 9.93 -14.80 -15.66
C PHE A 50 9.50 -16.14 -16.26
N GLY A 51 8.20 -16.32 -16.52
CA GLY A 51 7.65 -17.50 -17.19
C GLY A 51 8.17 -17.66 -18.61
N MET A 52 8.21 -16.58 -19.41
CA MET A 52 8.86 -16.57 -20.73
C MET A 52 10.34 -16.92 -20.63
N GLY A 53 11.06 -16.37 -19.65
CA GLY A 53 12.47 -16.69 -19.43
C GLY A 53 12.73 -18.17 -19.16
N ILE A 54 11.89 -18.81 -18.34
CA ILE A 54 11.98 -20.25 -18.06
C ILE A 54 11.60 -21.07 -19.30
N LEU A 55 10.49 -20.74 -19.96
CA LEU A 55 10.00 -21.51 -21.12
C LEU A 55 10.99 -21.48 -22.28
N LEU A 56 11.61 -20.33 -22.54
CA LEU A 56 12.63 -20.17 -23.57
C LEU A 56 14.03 -20.59 -23.10
N SER A 57 14.22 -21.04 -21.85
CA SER A 57 15.52 -21.37 -21.27
C SER A 57 16.34 -22.41 -22.07
N PRO A 58 15.74 -23.42 -22.75
CA PRO A 58 16.50 -24.34 -23.59
C PRO A 58 17.20 -23.64 -24.77
N ILE A 59 16.69 -22.47 -25.15
CA ILE A 59 17.23 -21.62 -26.20
C ILE A 59 18.09 -20.53 -25.52
N ILE A 60 19.19 -20.12 -26.16
CA ILE A 60 20.04 -19.00 -25.69
C ILE A 60 19.19 -17.73 -25.39
N LEU A 61 18.05 -17.57 -26.09
CA LEU A 61 17.07 -16.51 -25.86
C LEU A 61 16.48 -16.51 -24.44
N GLY A 62 16.22 -17.67 -23.82
CA GLY A 62 15.65 -17.71 -22.47
C GLY A 62 16.59 -17.14 -21.41
N ILE A 63 17.90 -17.32 -21.59
CA ILE A 63 18.91 -16.73 -20.71
C ILE A 63 18.85 -15.20 -20.75
N TYR A 64 18.65 -14.59 -21.93
CA TYR A 64 18.47 -13.15 -22.05
C TYR A 64 17.19 -12.68 -21.34
N PHE A 65 16.08 -13.38 -21.51
CA PHE A 65 14.81 -13.06 -20.85
C PHE A 65 14.89 -13.22 -19.33
N LEU A 66 15.59 -14.24 -18.82
CA LEU A 66 15.84 -14.42 -17.39
C LEU A 66 16.65 -13.26 -16.81
N ASN A 67 17.74 -12.83 -17.47
CA ASN A 67 18.51 -11.68 -17.03
C ASN A 67 17.64 -10.41 -17.00
N PHE A 68 16.85 -10.21 -18.05
CA PHE A 68 15.91 -9.09 -18.16
C PHE A 68 14.86 -9.11 -17.04
N SER A 69 14.37 -10.29 -16.63
CA SER A 69 13.43 -10.43 -15.52
C SER A 69 14.00 -9.93 -14.19
N PHE A 70 15.29 -10.21 -13.90
CA PHE A 70 15.97 -9.72 -12.70
C PHE A 70 16.24 -8.22 -12.75
N PHE A 71 16.54 -7.69 -13.94
CA PHE A 71 16.64 -6.24 -14.14
C PHE A 71 15.31 -5.55 -13.83
N ILE A 72 14.20 -6.07 -14.35
CA ILE A 72 12.85 -5.56 -14.08
C ILE A 72 12.49 -5.70 -12.61
N LEU A 73 12.77 -6.85 -11.99
CA LEU A 73 12.53 -7.07 -10.57
C LEU A 73 13.22 -6.00 -9.71
N HIS A 74 14.45 -5.61 -10.07
CA HIS A 74 15.18 -4.55 -9.39
C HIS A 74 14.52 -3.18 -9.55
N GLU A 75 14.14 -2.80 -10.78
CA GLU A 75 13.45 -1.52 -11.03
C GLU A 75 12.06 -1.47 -10.37
N LEU A 76 11.31 -2.58 -10.40
CA LEU A 76 10.04 -2.72 -9.66
C LEU A 76 10.22 -2.56 -8.16
N THR A 77 11.33 -3.08 -7.60
CA THR A 77 11.63 -2.94 -6.17
C THR A 77 11.91 -1.47 -5.83
N LYS A 78 12.71 -0.75 -6.63
CA LYS A 78 12.93 0.69 -6.42
C LYS A 78 11.64 1.49 -6.52
N PHE A 79 10.79 1.15 -7.49
CA PHE A 79 9.49 1.80 -7.64
C PHE A 79 8.60 1.54 -6.42
N GLU A 80 8.63 0.33 -5.86
CA GLU A 80 7.94 0.02 -4.60
C GLU A 80 8.48 0.85 -3.43
N GLU A 81 9.81 0.94 -3.30
CA GLU A 81 10.46 1.77 -2.27
C GLU A 81 10.00 3.21 -2.37
N PHE A 82 10.03 3.78 -3.58
CA PHE A 82 9.57 5.14 -3.84
C PHE A 82 8.09 5.33 -3.48
N MET A 83 7.22 4.39 -3.84
CA MET A 83 5.80 4.44 -3.50
C MET A 83 5.58 4.38 -1.99
N ILE A 84 6.28 3.50 -1.28
CA ILE A 84 6.14 3.38 0.18
C ILE A 84 6.68 4.64 0.87
N GLU A 85 7.83 5.16 0.44
CA GLU A 85 8.38 6.41 0.98
C GLU A 85 7.45 7.59 0.74
N TRP A 86 6.92 7.72 -0.47
CA TRP A 86 6.05 8.84 -0.85
C TRP A 86 4.69 8.80 -0.15
N PHE A 87 4.04 7.63 -0.14
CA PHE A 87 2.68 7.49 0.36
C PHE A 87 2.58 7.15 1.84
N LEU A 88 3.51 6.37 2.39
CA LEU A 88 3.50 5.99 3.81
C LEU A 88 4.42 6.84 4.68
N GLY A 89 5.42 7.50 4.08
CA GLY A 89 6.42 8.30 4.79
C GLY A 89 7.45 7.46 5.53
N ILE A 90 7.58 6.18 5.18
CA ILE A 90 8.49 5.24 5.83
C ILE A 90 9.73 5.09 4.96
N VAL A 91 10.88 5.53 5.46
CA VAL A 91 12.16 5.37 4.78
C VAL A 91 12.54 3.90 4.75
N LEU A 92 12.70 3.35 3.54
CA LEU A 92 13.15 1.98 3.32
C LEU A 92 14.67 1.97 3.08
N PRO A 93 15.37 0.89 3.45
CA PRO A 93 16.78 0.76 3.11
C PRO A 93 16.92 0.65 1.59
N LYS A 94 17.48 1.68 0.97
CA LYS A 94 17.60 1.78 -0.49
C LYS A 94 18.23 0.53 -1.11
N VAL A 95 17.58 0.00 -2.14
CA VAL A 95 18.14 -1.07 -2.95
C VAL A 95 19.37 -0.57 -3.72
N ILE A 96 20.56 -0.90 -3.21
CA ILE A 96 21.83 -0.66 -3.91
C ILE A 96 21.99 -1.70 -5.01
N LYS A 97 22.21 -1.24 -6.25
CA LYS A 97 22.52 -2.10 -7.39
C LYS A 97 23.88 -2.74 -7.15
N GLN A 98 23.93 -4.05 -6.91
CA GLN A 98 25.21 -4.76 -6.90
C GLN A 98 25.76 -4.73 -8.32
N LYS A 99 26.89 -4.05 -8.51
CA LYS A 99 27.62 -4.13 -9.79
C LYS A 99 28.27 -5.51 -9.84
N PRO A 100 27.99 -6.35 -10.84
CA PRO A 100 28.75 -7.57 -11.03
C PRO A 100 30.22 -7.20 -11.25
N MET A 101 31.13 -7.91 -10.58
CA MET A 101 32.58 -7.73 -10.77
C MET A 101 33.08 -8.44 -12.05
N TYR A 102 32.21 -9.16 -12.75
CA TYR A 102 32.56 -10.05 -13.86
C TYR A 102 32.09 -9.52 -15.21
N SER A 103 32.95 -9.60 -16.23
CA SER A 103 32.67 -9.18 -17.62
C SER A 103 31.81 -10.19 -18.42
N ASN A 104 31.64 -11.41 -17.92
CA ASN A 104 31.08 -12.52 -18.69
C ASN A 104 29.59 -12.76 -18.35
N ILE A 105 28.71 -12.72 -19.36
CA ILE A 105 27.24 -12.75 -19.23
C ILE A 105 26.75 -14.00 -18.48
N PHE A 106 27.38 -15.16 -18.70
CA PHE A 106 27.04 -16.40 -18.00
C PHE A 106 27.36 -16.35 -16.51
N LYS A 107 28.52 -15.79 -16.12
CA LYS A 107 28.89 -15.61 -14.71
C LYS A 107 27.99 -14.58 -14.02
N HIS A 108 27.53 -13.59 -14.78
CA HIS A 108 26.58 -12.59 -14.31
C HIS A 108 25.20 -13.19 -14.03
N LEU A 109 24.72 -14.10 -14.90
CA LEU A 109 23.46 -14.81 -14.69
C LEU A 109 23.55 -15.77 -13.50
N TRP A 110 24.63 -16.55 -13.42
CA TRP A 110 24.88 -17.46 -12.31
C TRP A 110 24.89 -16.71 -10.98
N PHE A 111 25.53 -15.54 -10.92
CA PHE A 111 25.54 -14.67 -9.75
C PHE A 111 24.14 -14.22 -9.34
N TYR A 112 23.29 -13.79 -10.28
CA TYR A 112 21.92 -13.40 -9.94
C TYR A 112 21.02 -14.57 -9.53
N MET A 113 21.22 -15.75 -10.13
CA MET A 113 20.52 -16.98 -9.76
C MET A 113 20.97 -17.53 -8.39
N THR A 114 22.23 -17.33 -7.99
CA THR A 114 22.71 -17.76 -6.66
C THR A 114 22.51 -16.69 -5.58
N ASP A 115 22.24 -15.44 -5.95
CA ASP A 115 21.93 -14.39 -5.00
C ASP A 115 20.53 -14.58 -4.39
N GLY A 116 20.52 -15.08 -3.15
CA GLY A 116 19.30 -15.27 -2.35
C GLY A 116 18.47 -14.00 -2.17
N ARG A 117 19.05 -12.80 -2.38
CA ARG A 117 18.32 -11.54 -2.29
C ARG A 117 17.30 -11.35 -3.41
N ASN A 118 17.61 -11.80 -4.63
CA ASN A 118 16.68 -11.67 -5.76
C ASN A 118 15.50 -12.63 -5.60
N TRP A 119 15.75 -13.84 -5.09
CA TRP A 119 14.69 -14.79 -4.76
C TRP A 119 13.76 -14.29 -3.67
N LYS A 120 14.27 -13.61 -2.64
CA LYS A 120 13.44 -12.96 -1.63
C LYS A 120 12.58 -11.84 -2.21
N ARG A 121 13.13 -11.03 -3.12
CA ARG A 121 12.35 -9.98 -3.82
C ARG A 121 11.24 -10.59 -4.67
N LEU A 122 11.55 -11.65 -5.40
CA LEU A 122 10.57 -12.39 -6.18
C LEU A 122 9.45 -12.94 -5.28
N ALA A 123 9.82 -13.61 -4.17
CA ALA A 123 8.87 -14.10 -3.17
C ALA A 123 8.02 -12.97 -2.56
N TYR A 124 8.61 -11.81 -2.29
CA TYR A 124 7.87 -10.63 -1.82
C TYR A 124 6.79 -10.22 -2.83
N PHE A 125 7.12 -10.10 -4.12
CA PHE A 125 6.12 -9.72 -5.14
C PHE A 125 5.03 -10.78 -5.33
N LEU A 126 5.33 -12.07 -5.11
CA LEU A 126 4.34 -13.15 -5.13
C LEU A 126 3.36 -13.07 -3.96
N VAL A 127 3.87 -12.78 -2.75
CA VAL A 127 3.05 -12.75 -1.52
C VAL A 127 2.33 -11.41 -1.35
N LYS A 128 2.87 -10.32 -1.90
CA LYS A 128 2.37 -8.96 -1.69
C LYS A 128 0.88 -8.77 -2.02
N PRO A 129 0.32 -9.29 -3.14
CA PRO A 129 -1.11 -9.15 -3.43
C PRO A 129 -1.97 -9.76 -2.33
N ILE A 130 -1.61 -10.94 -1.84
CA ILE A 130 -2.32 -11.62 -0.75
C ILE A 130 -2.21 -10.80 0.54
N LEU A 131 -1.02 -10.28 0.82
CA LEU A 131 -0.77 -9.49 2.02
C LEU A 131 -1.58 -8.18 2.01
N ILE A 132 -1.75 -7.51 0.87
CA ILE A 132 -2.35 -6.16 0.80
C ILE A 132 -3.88 -6.16 0.65
N ILE A 133 -4.47 -7.26 0.17
CA ILE A 133 -5.93 -7.43 0.05
C ILE A 133 -6.68 -7.07 1.34
N PRO A 134 -6.38 -7.64 2.54
CA PRO A 134 -7.15 -7.35 3.74
C PRO A 134 -7.10 -5.86 4.13
N TYR A 135 -5.94 -5.23 4.00
CA TYR A 135 -5.75 -3.81 4.31
C TYR A 135 -6.59 -2.91 3.39
N SER A 136 -6.66 -3.27 2.11
CA SER A 136 -7.38 -2.48 1.12
C SER A 136 -8.88 -2.71 1.22
N ILE A 137 -9.33 -3.94 1.49
CA ILE A 137 -10.74 -4.22 1.81
C ILE A 137 -11.19 -3.40 3.02
N CYS A 138 -10.41 -3.35 4.09
CA CYS A 138 -10.71 -2.50 5.24
C CYS A 138 -10.87 -1.02 4.81
N ALA A 139 -9.95 -0.49 3.99
CA ALA A 139 -10.07 0.88 3.48
C ALA A 139 -11.34 1.12 2.66
N PHE A 140 -11.72 0.19 1.77
CA PHE A 140 -12.96 0.26 0.99
C PHE A 140 -14.21 0.18 1.87
N VAL A 141 -14.24 -0.73 2.85
CA VAL A 141 -15.35 -0.85 3.80
C VAL A 141 -15.48 0.43 4.62
N PHE A 142 -14.36 1.01 5.06
CA PHE A 142 -14.38 2.28 5.81
C PHE A 142 -14.86 3.45 4.96
N ILE A 143 -14.51 3.52 3.66
CA ILE A 143 -15.11 4.48 2.72
C ILE A 143 -16.62 4.29 2.62
N GLY A 144 -17.05 3.04 2.45
CA GLY A 144 -18.47 2.70 2.32
C GLY A 144 -19.23 3.18 3.54
N LEU A 145 -18.75 2.82 4.74
CA LEU A 145 -19.35 3.23 6.01
C LEU A 145 -19.32 4.75 6.22
N ALA A 146 -18.18 5.41 5.96
CA ALA A 146 -18.08 6.86 6.08
C ALA A 146 -19.03 7.58 5.10
N SER A 147 -19.12 7.10 3.87
CA SER A 147 -19.99 7.67 2.84
C SER A 147 -21.46 7.46 3.17
N THR A 148 -21.86 6.28 3.64
CA THR A 148 -23.25 6.03 4.05
C THR A 148 -23.61 6.89 5.25
N MET A 149 -22.73 7.01 6.24
CA MET A 149 -22.92 7.86 7.40
C MET A 149 -23.10 9.35 7.05
N ILE A 150 -22.45 9.84 6.00
CA ILE A 150 -22.63 11.23 5.51
C ILE A 150 -23.91 11.35 4.66
N TYR A 151 -24.15 10.42 3.73
CA TYR A 151 -25.24 10.53 2.75
C TYR A 151 -26.63 10.26 3.32
N MET A 152 -26.72 9.35 4.29
CA MET A 152 -27.97 8.87 4.86
C MET A 152 -28.82 9.98 5.50
N PRO A 153 -28.25 10.84 6.36
CA PRO A 153 -29.00 11.95 6.94
C PRO A 153 -29.15 13.18 6.02
N ILE A 154 -28.45 13.23 4.87
CA ILE A 154 -28.70 14.28 3.84
C ILE A 154 -30.03 14.02 3.12
N LYS A 155 -30.37 12.74 2.87
CA LYS A 155 -31.68 12.37 2.33
C LYS A 155 -32.84 12.63 3.30
N SER A 156 -32.55 12.69 4.60
CA SER A 156 -33.58 12.82 5.64
C SER A 156 -33.86 14.24 6.12
N VAL A 157 -33.16 15.25 5.57
CA VAL A 157 -33.50 16.67 5.81
C VAL A 157 -34.98 16.95 5.45
N PHE A 158 -35.62 16.05 4.70
CA PHE A 158 -37.03 16.10 4.30
C PHE A 158 -37.99 15.18 5.08
N GLY A 159 -37.60 14.53 6.17
CA GLY A 159 -38.61 13.90 7.03
C GLY A 159 -38.13 12.75 7.89
N HIS A 160 -37.61 11.66 7.31
CA HIS A 160 -37.37 10.41 8.05
C HIS A 160 -36.03 9.80 7.63
N ILE A 161 -35.18 9.40 8.58
CA ILE A 161 -34.04 8.51 8.29
C ILE A 161 -34.54 7.09 8.51
N ASP A 162 -34.57 6.30 7.45
CA ASP A 162 -34.73 4.85 7.55
C ASP A 162 -33.34 4.21 7.58
N PHE A 163 -32.96 3.65 8.74
CA PHE A 163 -31.76 2.83 8.89
C PHE A 163 -31.94 1.47 8.27
N PHE A 164 -31.85 1.39 6.94
CA PHE A 164 -32.05 0.15 6.19
C PHE A 164 -33.37 -0.56 6.59
N GLY A 165 -34.41 0.21 6.98
CA GLY A 165 -35.70 -0.29 7.46
C GLY A 165 -35.71 -0.87 8.88
N ILE A 166 -34.63 -0.72 9.65
CA ILE A 166 -34.46 -1.26 11.01
C ILE A 166 -34.78 -0.19 12.07
N TYR A 167 -34.55 1.08 11.76
CA TYR A 167 -34.73 2.17 12.70
C TYR A 167 -35.16 3.46 12.01
N THR A 168 -36.29 4.01 12.45
CA THR A 168 -36.82 5.29 11.97
C THR A 168 -36.51 6.38 12.99
N THR A 169 -35.91 7.47 12.52
CA THR A 169 -35.61 8.63 13.37
C THR A 169 -36.78 9.60 13.37
N ASP A 170 -37.37 9.84 14.54
CA ASP A 170 -38.57 10.69 14.69
C ASP A 170 -38.25 12.13 15.10
N SER A 171 -37.01 12.42 15.53
CA SER A 171 -36.60 13.72 16.08
C SER A 171 -35.37 14.31 15.41
N PHE A 172 -35.40 15.62 15.15
CA PHE A 172 -34.27 16.38 14.62
C PHE A 172 -33.02 16.32 15.53
N ILE A 173 -33.23 16.26 16.85
CA ILE A 173 -32.13 16.15 17.84
C ILE A 173 -31.39 14.83 17.66
N GLU A 174 -32.12 13.75 17.40
CA GLU A 174 -31.54 12.43 17.21
C GLU A 174 -30.70 12.36 15.92
N VAL A 175 -31.16 13.01 14.84
CA VAL A 175 -30.39 13.18 13.61
C VAL A 175 -29.06 13.88 13.88
N ILE A 176 -29.06 14.97 14.67
CA ILE A 176 -27.84 15.69 15.04
C ILE A 176 -26.89 14.79 15.85
N PHE A 177 -27.40 14.00 16.79
CA PHE A 177 -26.59 13.05 17.55
C PHE A 177 -25.98 11.97 16.65
N ILE A 178 -26.73 11.46 15.67
CA ILE A 178 -26.24 10.49 14.68
C ILE A 178 -25.13 11.12 13.82
N TYR A 179 -25.26 12.38 13.39
CA TYR A 179 -24.19 13.09 12.68
C TYR A 179 -22.92 13.22 13.54
N PHE A 180 -23.07 13.57 14.82
CA PHE A 180 -21.94 13.73 15.72
C PHE A 180 -21.21 12.40 15.96
N MET A 181 -21.96 11.32 16.21
CA MET A 181 -21.41 9.97 16.35
C MET A 181 -20.76 9.48 15.06
N SER A 182 -21.38 9.77 13.91
CA SER A 182 -20.84 9.44 12.58
C SER A 182 -19.52 10.16 12.32
N PHE A 183 -19.41 11.42 12.71
CA PHE A 183 -18.19 12.20 12.56
C PHE A 183 -17.06 11.64 13.44
N ILE A 184 -17.35 11.30 14.70
CA ILE A 184 -16.38 10.65 15.59
C ILE A 184 -15.94 9.30 15.02
N ALA A 185 -16.88 8.49 14.55
CA ALA A 185 -16.60 7.20 13.94
C ALA A 185 -15.69 7.35 12.70
N LEU A 186 -15.96 8.34 11.84
CA LEU A 186 -15.15 8.64 10.66
C LEU A 186 -13.70 8.96 11.03
N VAL A 187 -13.47 9.81 12.04
CA VAL A 187 -12.13 10.13 12.55
C VAL A 187 -11.42 8.87 13.08
N GLY A 188 -12.15 8.03 13.82
CA GLY A 188 -11.64 6.74 14.30
C GLY A 188 -11.23 5.79 13.17
N LEU A 189 -12.05 5.69 12.13
CA LEU A 189 -11.78 4.86 10.95
C LEU A 189 -10.56 5.35 10.17
N LEU A 190 -10.39 6.68 9.99
CA LEU A 190 -9.19 7.25 9.36
C LEU A 190 -7.92 6.91 10.15
N LYS A 191 -7.98 7.02 11.48
CA LYS A 191 -6.86 6.68 12.36
C LYS A 191 -6.52 5.19 12.29
N LEU A 192 -7.53 4.32 12.29
CA LEU A 192 -7.38 2.87 12.14
C LEU A 192 -6.73 2.51 10.80
N ASN A 193 -7.19 3.10 9.70
CA ASN A 193 -6.60 2.86 8.37
C ASN A 193 -5.14 3.34 8.29
N SER A 194 -4.83 4.50 8.88
CA SER A 194 -3.46 5.03 8.95
C SER A 194 -2.54 4.08 9.73
N ALA A 195 -3.04 3.46 10.82
CA ALA A 195 -2.31 2.48 11.59
C ALA A 195 -2.09 1.16 10.81
N LEU A 196 -3.11 0.68 10.12
CA LEU A 196 -3.04 -0.50 9.25
C LEU A 196 -2.02 -0.32 8.11
N MET A 197 -1.98 0.86 7.47
CA MET A 197 -0.97 1.11 6.44
C MET A 197 0.44 1.18 7.02
N LYS A 198 0.63 1.78 8.21
CA LYS A 198 1.93 1.76 8.89
C LYS A 198 2.42 0.34 9.20
N SER A 199 1.53 -0.56 9.64
CA SER A 199 1.90 -1.95 9.90
C SER A 199 2.30 -2.66 8.61
N PHE A 200 1.55 -2.47 7.51
CA PHE A 200 1.93 -2.97 6.19
C PHE A 200 3.31 -2.48 5.73
N GLY A 201 3.59 -1.18 5.88
CA GLY A 201 4.91 -0.61 5.55
C GLY A 201 6.04 -1.21 6.39
N THR A 202 5.77 -1.50 7.66
CA THR A 202 6.73 -2.17 8.56
C THR A 202 7.00 -3.62 8.13
N ILE A 203 5.97 -4.35 7.72
CA ILE A 203 6.13 -5.72 7.19
C ILE A 203 6.94 -5.67 5.88
N SER A 204 6.60 -4.77 4.96
CA SER A 204 7.33 -4.59 3.70
C SER A 204 8.82 -4.26 3.94
N ARG A 205 9.11 -3.42 4.95
CA ARG A 205 10.49 -3.14 5.35
C ARG A 205 11.24 -4.39 5.78
N ARG A 206 10.62 -5.32 6.52
CA ARG A 206 11.27 -6.57 6.93
C ARG A 206 11.62 -7.47 5.74
N PHE A 207 10.76 -7.53 4.72
CA PHE A 207 11.02 -8.29 3.50
C PHE A 207 12.12 -7.66 2.63
N LEU A 208 12.19 -6.32 2.57
CA LEU A 208 13.15 -5.61 1.72
C LEU A 208 14.51 -5.34 2.38
N SER A 209 14.60 -5.35 3.72
CA SER A 209 15.80 -4.94 4.48
C SER A 209 16.90 -6.00 4.65
N ARG A 210 16.83 -7.16 3.97
CA ARG A 210 17.87 -8.21 4.05
C ARG A 210 18.21 -8.80 2.70
#